data_AF-A0A0C3BR77-F1
#
_entry.id   AF-A0A0C3BR77-F1
#
_cell.length_a   1.000
_cell.length_b   1.000
_cell.length_c   1.000
_cell.angle_alpha   90.00
_cell.angle_beta   90.00
_cell.angle_gamma   90.00
#
_symmetry.space_group_name_H-M   'P 1'
#
loop_
_entity.id
_entity.type
_entity.pdbx_description
1 polymer ?
#
loop_
_entity_poly.entity_id
_entity_poly.type
_entity_poly.pdbx_seq_one_letter_code
_entity_poly.pdbx_strand_id
1 'polypeptide(L)'
;QATQTVEDTQLRTALENMRYKACTPDDIAFLRTRIAGRGPNDPKLAQKRFRNVSIITARNAQRDKINELGCERFAVENGQTLHSFYSIDRQKGGRPKKTLIDPVRKSNVIAPHLQRILWDQPPASSNKHVAGKLTLCVSLPVMLKHNDATECCITKGAEATVVSWQTAKGPEGQTVLDTLFVKLKDPPKTVKIEGLPENVVPITRHTTATMCTLPNDDEISLSRDQVLVLPNFAMTDYSS
;
A
#
# COMPACT_ATOMS: atom_id res chain seq x y z
N GLN A 1 10.65 -23.77 -16.43
CA GLN A 1 11.58 -23.60 -15.31
C GLN A 1 12.90 -24.24 -15.71
N ALA A 2 13.90 -23.45 -16.10
CA ALA A 2 15.24 -23.94 -16.41
C ALA A 2 16.24 -23.09 -15.63
N THR A 3 17.23 -23.75 -15.05
CA THR A 3 18.28 -23.24 -14.13
C THR A 3 17.80 -22.88 -12.71
N GLN A 4 17.63 -23.91 -11.87
CA GLN A 4 17.71 -23.74 -10.41
C GLN A 4 19.19 -23.85 -10.01
N THR A 5 19.69 -22.86 -9.27
CA THR A 5 21.06 -22.90 -8.75
C THR A 5 21.17 -23.85 -7.55
N VAL A 6 22.41 -24.13 -7.13
CA VAL A 6 22.65 -24.87 -5.88
C VAL A 6 22.05 -24.11 -4.68
N GLU A 7 22.19 -22.79 -4.67
CA GLU A 7 21.63 -21.92 -3.63
C GLU A 7 20.10 -21.95 -3.61
N ASP A 8 19.43 -22.04 -4.77
CA ASP A 8 17.97 -22.18 -4.85
C ASP A 8 17.50 -23.51 -4.27
N THR A 9 18.27 -24.58 -4.50
CA THR A 9 18.00 -25.90 -3.91
C THR A 9 18.14 -25.85 -2.38
N GLN A 10 19.21 -25.23 -1.87
CA GLN A 10 19.40 -25.05 -0.42
C GLN A 10 18.28 -24.22 0.21
N LEU A 11 17.87 -23.12 -0.45
CA LEU A 11 16.77 -22.30 0.03
C LEU A 11 15.45 -23.09 0.05
N ARG A 12 15.16 -23.88 -0.99
CA ARG A 12 13.97 -24.75 -1.02
C ARG A 12 13.97 -25.72 0.16
N THR A 13 15.05 -26.44 0.38
CA THR A 13 15.16 -27.41 1.47
C THR A 13 14.98 -26.73 2.83
N ALA A 14 15.63 -25.58 3.05
CA ALA A 14 15.48 -24.82 4.28
C ALA A 14 14.02 -24.35 4.51
N LEU A 15 13.32 -23.90 3.46
CA LEU A 15 11.91 -23.51 3.53
C LEU A 15 10.99 -24.70 3.87
N GLU A 16 11.25 -25.87 3.29
CA GLU A 16 10.51 -27.10 3.60
C GLU A 16 10.73 -27.53 5.06
N ASN A 17 11.99 -27.55 5.52
CA ASN A 17 12.31 -27.88 6.90
C ASN A 17 11.72 -26.88 7.91
N MET A 18 11.72 -25.57 7.60
CA MET A 18 11.05 -24.56 8.43
C MET A 18 9.56 -24.84 8.59
N ARG A 19 8.87 -25.25 7.51
CA ARG A 19 7.45 -25.60 7.53
C ARG A 19 7.14 -26.74 8.51
N TYR A 20 8.05 -27.72 8.61
CA TYR A 20 7.91 -28.87 9.51
C TYR A 20 8.63 -28.71 10.86
N LYS A 21 9.17 -27.52 11.16
CA LYS A 21 9.96 -27.25 12.38
C LYS A 21 11.18 -28.19 12.51
N ALA A 22 11.78 -28.57 11.39
CA ALA A 22 12.85 -29.56 11.27
C ALA A 22 14.16 -28.96 10.74
N CYS A 23 14.41 -27.66 10.96
CA CYS A 23 15.63 -27.00 10.49
C CYS A 23 16.89 -27.67 11.02
N THR A 24 17.80 -27.97 10.11
CA THR A 24 19.12 -28.53 10.39
C THR A 24 20.15 -27.42 10.66
N PRO A 25 21.32 -27.76 11.23
CA PRO A 25 22.44 -26.82 11.33
C PRO A 25 22.85 -26.22 9.98
N ASP A 26 22.77 -27.00 8.90
CA ASP A 26 23.10 -26.55 7.54
C ASP A 26 22.09 -25.52 7.02
N ASP A 27 20.79 -25.72 7.29
CA ASP A 27 19.75 -24.73 6.96
C ASP A 27 20.01 -23.40 7.68
N ILE A 28 20.35 -23.45 8.96
CA ILE A 28 20.64 -22.27 9.78
C ILE A 28 21.92 -21.59 9.28
N ALA A 29 22.97 -22.35 8.97
CA ALA A 29 24.21 -21.83 8.42
C ALA A 29 23.98 -21.13 7.08
N PHE A 30 23.21 -21.75 6.19
CA PHE A 30 22.81 -21.16 4.91
C PHE A 30 22.03 -19.86 5.10
N LEU A 31 20.98 -19.85 5.94
CA LEU A 31 20.17 -18.64 6.18
C LEU A 31 21.00 -17.49 6.78
N ARG A 32 21.98 -17.79 7.63
CA ARG A 32 22.90 -16.79 8.19
C ARG A 32 23.73 -16.08 7.12
N THR A 33 24.05 -16.74 6.00
CA THR A 33 24.75 -16.09 4.87
C THR A 33 23.93 -14.97 4.22
N ARG A 34 22.61 -14.93 4.46
CA ARG A 34 21.70 -13.92 3.90
C ARG A 34 21.47 -12.75 4.84
N ILE A 35 21.98 -12.81 6.07
CA ILE A 35 21.88 -11.73 7.03
C ILE A 35 22.83 -10.61 6.62
N ALA A 36 22.29 -9.42 6.40
CA ALA A 36 23.11 -8.26 6.12
C ALA A 36 24.02 -7.92 7.32
N GLY A 37 25.29 -7.62 7.05
CA GLY A 37 26.30 -7.49 8.10
C GLY A 37 27.50 -6.64 7.70
N ARG A 38 28.52 -6.61 8.57
CA ARG A 38 29.75 -5.80 8.38
C ARG A 38 30.89 -6.58 7.74
N GLY A 39 30.82 -7.92 7.68
CA GLY A 39 31.85 -8.77 7.10
C GLY A 39 32.03 -8.57 5.58
N PRO A 40 33.18 -8.93 5.00
CA PRO A 40 33.50 -8.65 3.61
C PRO A 40 32.52 -9.30 2.61
N ASN A 41 31.97 -10.46 2.95
CA ASN A 41 31.06 -11.23 2.10
C ASN A 41 29.58 -11.06 2.47
N ASP A 42 29.26 -10.32 3.53
CA ASP A 42 27.88 -10.14 3.98
C ASP A 42 27.10 -9.25 2.99
N PRO A 43 25.81 -9.53 2.76
CA PRO A 43 24.94 -8.61 2.05
C PRO A 43 24.98 -7.20 2.67
N LYS A 44 25.02 -6.16 1.83
CA LYS A 44 25.03 -4.77 2.29
C LYS A 44 23.74 -4.09 1.87
N LEU A 45 22.92 -3.69 2.83
CA LEU A 45 21.65 -2.99 2.57
C LEU A 45 21.84 -1.64 1.85
N ALA A 46 23.03 -1.05 1.97
CA ALA A 46 23.39 0.17 1.25
C ALA A 46 23.58 -0.01 -0.27
N GLN A 47 23.62 -1.26 -0.78
CA GLN A 47 23.74 -1.52 -2.21
C GLN A 47 22.51 -0.97 -2.96
N LYS A 48 22.75 -0.32 -4.10
CA LYS A 48 21.71 0.31 -4.94
C LYS A 48 20.55 -0.63 -5.29
N ARG A 49 20.84 -1.93 -5.48
CA ARG A 49 19.82 -2.96 -5.79
C ARG A 49 18.74 -3.11 -4.71
N PHE A 50 19.01 -2.71 -3.46
CA PHE A 50 18.06 -2.80 -2.35
C PHE A 50 17.35 -1.47 -2.05
N ARG A 51 17.71 -0.37 -2.73
CA ARG A 51 17.24 0.98 -2.35
C ARG A 51 15.72 1.13 -2.36
N ASN A 52 15.06 0.54 -3.36
CA ASN A 52 13.61 0.60 -3.56
C ASN A 52 12.96 -0.78 -3.51
N VAL A 53 13.62 -1.74 -2.85
CA VAL A 53 13.02 -3.06 -2.59
C VAL A 53 12.13 -2.95 -1.36
N SER A 54 10.94 -3.52 -1.44
CA SER A 54 9.97 -3.46 -0.35
C SER A 54 10.44 -4.26 0.86
N ILE A 55 10.36 -3.65 2.04
CA ILE A 55 10.72 -4.27 3.32
C ILE A 55 9.49 -4.96 3.91
N ILE A 56 9.61 -6.25 4.25
CA ILE A 56 8.56 -6.97 4.96
C ILE A 56 8.64 -6.62 6.46
N THR A 57 7.52 -6.22 7.04
CA THR A 57 7.39 -5.81 8.45
C THR A 57 6.30 -6.61 9.15
N ALA A 58 6.36 -6.68 10.49
CA ALA A 58 5.33 -7.39 11.27
C ALA A 58 4.09 -6.53 11.57
N ARG A 59 4.18 -5.19 11.47
CA ARG A 59 3.11 -4.27 11.89
C ARG A 59 2.78 -3.24 10.81
N ASN A 60 1.48 -3.01 10.61
CA ASN A 60 0.98 -1.96 9.69
C ASN A 60 1.57 -0.57 9.98
N ALA A 61 1.73 -0.20 11.26
CA ALA A 61 2.31 1.09 11.63
C ALA A 61 3.78 1.24 11.19
N GLN A 62 4.57 0.15 11.25
CA GLN A 62 5.96 0.16 10.78
C GLN A 62 6.00 0.30 9.25
N ARG A 63 5.18 -0.49 8.55
CA ARG A 63 4.99 -0.39 7.10
C ARG A 63 4.67 1.05 6.68
N ASP A 64 3.67 1.65 7.32
CA ASP A 64 3.21 2.99 6.97
C ASP A 64 4.29 4.03 7.16
N LYS A 65 5.05 3.95 8.27
CA LYS A 65 6.16 4.88 8.51
C LYS A 65 7.31 4.70 7.53
N ILE A 66 7.66 3.46 7.17
CA ILE A 66 8.71 3.20 6.16
C ILE A 66 8.25 3.70 4.79
N ASN A 67 6.98 3.52 4.44
CA ASN A 67 6.43 4.02 3.19
C ASN A 67 6.44 5.55 3.11
N GLU A 68 6.04 6.25 4.17
CA GLU A 68 6.11 7.71 4.26
C GLU A 68 7.55 8.21 4.02
N LEU A 69 8.52 7.71 4.79
CA LEU A 69 9.94 8.07 4.65
C LEU A 69 10.50 7.67 3.29
N GLY A 70 10.05 6.54 2.74
CA GLY A 70 10.42 6.05 1.42
C GLY A 70 9.96 6.97 0.31
N CYS A 71 8.73 7.50 0.39
CA CYS A 71 8.19 8.48 -0.56
C CYS A 71 9.01 9.76 -0.56
N GLU A 72 9.26 10.35 0.62
CA GLU A 72 10.04 11.59 0.78
C GLU A 72 11.44 11.44 0.17
N ARG A 73 12.15 10.39 0.58
CA ARG A 73 13.47 10.07 0.08
C ARG A 73 13.47 9.84 -1.43
N PHE A 74 12.53 9.05 -1.94
CA PHE A 74 12.44 8.75 -3.38
C PHE A 74 12.23 10.03 -4.19
N ALA A 75 11.37 10.92 -3.72
CA ALA A 75 11.11 12.18 -4.41
C ALA A 75 12.37 13.05 -4.49
N VAL A 76 13.09 13.21 -3.37
CA VAL A 76 14.35 13.97 -3.33
C VAL A 76 15.41 13.36 -4.26
N GLU A 77 15.62 12.04 -4.19
CA GLU A 77 16.66 11.35 -4.99
C GLU A 77 16.40 11.39 -6.50
N ASN A 78 15.13 11.48 -6.91
CA ASN A 78 14.73 11.45 -8.31
C ASN A 78 14.27 12.82 -8.84
N GLY A 79 14.46 13.89 -8.07
CA GLY A 79 14.02 15.24 -8.44
C GLY A 79 12.52 15.36 -8.69
N GLN A 80 11.71 14.52 -8.03
CA GLN A 80 10.26 14.50 -8.18
C GLN A 80 9.60 15.37 -7.10
N THR A 81 8.39 15.84 -7.41
CA THR A 81 7.54 16.53 -6.43
C THR A 81 6.46 15.58 -5.92
N LEU A 82 6.30 15.51 -4.59
CA LEU A 82 5.20 14.76 -3.98
C LEU A 82 3.89 15.56 -4.07
N HIS A 83 2.83 14.88 -4.50
CA HIS A 83 1.48 15.42 -4.56
C HIS A 83 0.58 14.67 -3.59
N SER A 84 -0.20 15.40 -2.80
CA SER A 84 -1.13 14.82 -1.84
C SER A 84 -2.56 14.87 -2.35
N PHE A 85 -3.24 13.74 -2.24
CA PHE A 85 -4.62 13.52 -2.68
C PHE A 85 -5.45 13.06 -1.50
N TYR A 86 -6.55 13.75 -1.26
CA TYR A 86 -7.38 13.56 -0.08
C TYR A 86 -8.59 12.70 -0.42
N SER A 87 -8.99 11.83 0.50
CA SER A 87 -10.19 11.02 0.35
C SER A 87 -11.46 11.85 0.49
N ILE A 88 -12.56 11.33 -0.03
CA ILE A 88 -13.90 11.84 0.28
C ILE A 88 -14.49 10.92 1.34
N ASP A 89 -14.56 11.41 2.58
CA ASP A 89 -15.16 10.67 3.69
C ASP A 89 -16.59 11.13 3.93
N ARG A 90 -17.47 10.18 4.23
CA ARG A 90 -18.86 10.45 4.64
C ARG A 90 -19.17 9.64 5.88
N GLN A 91 -19.74 10.29 6.89
CA GLN A 91 -20.13 9.59 8.10
C GLN A 91 -21.24 8.59 7.79
N LYS A 92 -21.12 7.35 8.28
CA LYS A 92 -22.25 6.43 8.20
C LYS A 92 -23.33 6.89 9.18
N GLY A 93 -24.51 7.20 8.66
CA GLY A 93 -25.71 7.21 9.50
C GLY A 93 -25.81 5.85 10.19
N GLY A 94 -25.94 5.85 11.53
CA GLY A 94 -26.11 4.59 12.25
C GLY A 94 -27.29 3.83 11.66
N ARG A 95 -27.17 2.51 11.48
CA ARG A 95 -28.38 1.69 11.41
C ARG A 95 -29.12 1.94 12.72
N PRO A 96 -30.43 2.29 12.70
CA PRO A 96 -31.16 2.50 13.92
C PRO A 96 -31.12 1.19 14.70
N LYS A 97 -30.50 1.19 15.90
CA LYS A 97 -31.01 0.33 16.96
C LYS A 97 -32.48 0.76 17.11
N LYS A 98 -33.41 -0.19 17.19
CA LYS A 98 -34.88 0.04 17.18
C LYS A 98 -35.41 0.97 18.30
N THR A 99 -34.54 1.62 19.06
CA THR A 99 -34.88 2.57 20.11
C THR A 99 -34.02 3.82 19.90
N LEU A 100 -34.69 4.93 19.56
CA LEU A 100 -34.15 6.27 19.36
C LEU A 100 -33.43 6.50 18.02
N ILE A 101 -34.23 6.71 16.98
CA ILE A 101 -33.83 7.58 15.87
C ILE A 101 -33.55 8.93 16.50
N ASP A 102 -32.29 9.33 16.60
CA ASP A 102 -31.92 10.71 16.94
C ASP A 102 -32.32 11.59 15.74
N PRO A 103 -33.38 12.41 15.86
CA PRO A 103 -33.90 13.21 14.75
C PRO A 103 -32.94 14.35 14.35
N VAL A 104 -31.78 14.49 15.02
CA VAL A 104 -30.86 15.61 14.86
C VAL A 104 -29.69 15.33 13.90
N ARG A 105 -29.43 14.08 13.46
CA ARG A 105 -28.37 13.83 12.45
C ARG A 105 -28.81 14.27 11.05
N LYS A 106 -28.70 15.58 10.80
CA LYS A 106 -29.09 16.29 9.57
C LYS A 106 -28.08 16.15 8.42
N SER A 107 -26.90 15.55 8.63
CA SER A 107 -25.85 15.50 7.62
C SER A 107 -24.92 14.29 7.76
N ASN A 108 -24.49 13.73 6.63
CA ASN A 108 -23.39 12.75 6.53
C ASN A 108 -22.02 13.43 6.30
N VAL A 109 -21.98 14.77 6.35
CA VAL A 109 -20.77 15.57 6.23
C VAL A 109 -20.01 15.53 7.55
N ILE A 110 -18.72 15.22 7.45
CA ILE A 110 -17.80 15.20 8.59
C ILE A 110 -17.35 16.64 8.87
N ALA A 111 -17.31 17.03 10.14
CA ALA A 111 -16.86 18.37 10.52
C ALA A 111 -15.43 18.65 9.98
N PRO A 112 -15.14 19.84 9.41
CA PRO A 112 -13.86 20.10 8.74
C PRO A 112 -12.63 19.81 9.61
N HIS A 113 -12.69 20.10 10.91
CA HIS A 113 -11.59 19.80 11.83
C HIS A 113 -11.36 18.28 11.96
N LEU A 114 -12.42 17.51 12.13
CA LEU A 114 -12.36 16.05 12.21
C LEU A 114 -11.89 15.44 10.88
N GLN A 115 -12.30 16.02 9.75
CA GLN A 115 -11.85 15.56 8.44
C GLN A 115 -10.33 15.68 8.26
N ARG A 116 -9.73 16.79 8.73
CA ARG A 116 -8.27 16.97 8.71
C ARG A 116 -7.57 15.91 9.56
N ILE A 117 -8.07 15.65 10.77
CA ILE A 117 -7.55 14.59 11.63
C ILE A 117 -7.58 13.25 10.89
N LEU A 118 -8.69 12.90 10.26
CA LEU A 118 -8.87 11.65 9.52
C LEU A 118 -7.96 11.52 8.29
N TRP A 119 -7.61 12.62 7.64
CA TRP A 119 -6.64 12.65 6.53
C TRP A 119 -5.20 12.47 6.99
N ASP A 120 -4.86 13.01 8.16
CA ASP A 120 -3.49 12.95 8.70
C ASP A 120 -3.21 11.67 9.52
N GLN A 121 -4.23 10.86 9.79
CA GLN A 121 -4.02 9.54 10.39
C GLN A 121 -3.31 8.57 9.43
N PRO A 122 -2.37 7.75 9.91
CA PRO A 122 -1.78 6.68 9.11
C PRO A 122 -2.86 5.65 8.72
N PRO A 123 -2.71 4.95 7.58
CA PRO A 123 -3.64 3.89 7.17
C PRO A 123 -3.87 2.83 8.25
N ALA A 124 -2.85 2.51 9.04
CA ALA A 124 -2.91 1.60 10.18
C ALA A 124 -3.99 1.95 11.22
N SER A 125 -4.38 3.23 11.36
CA SER A 125 -5.45 3.68 12.26
C SER A 125 -6.87 3.32 11.78
N SER A 126 -7.00 2.60 10.66
CA SER A 126 -8.28 2.13 10.13
C SER A 126 -8.29 0.62 9.95
N ASN A 127 -9.43 -0.02 10.21
CA ASN A 127 -9.59 -1.47 10.10
C ASN A 127 -9.49 -2.03 8.67
N LYS A 128 -9.60 -1.17 7.65
CA LYS A 128 -9.43 -1.54 6.23
C LYS A 128 -8.10 -1.05 5.65
N HIS A 129 -7.31 -0.32 6.42
CA HIS A 129 -6.03 0.24 5.99
C HIS A 129 -6.12 1.08 4.70
N VAL A 130 -7.20 1.85 4.56
CA VAL A 130 -7.41 2.77 3.43
C VAL A 130 -6.95 4.16 3.84
N ALA A 131 -6.00 4.71 3.09
CA ALA A 131 -5.41 6.01 3.39
C ALA A 131 -6.44 7.15 3.28
N GLY A 132 -6.48 8.04 4.27
CA GLY A 132 -7.22 9.30 4.17
C GLY A 132 -6.52 10.28 3.24
N LYS A 133 -5.19 10.26 3.23
CA LYS A 133 -4.33 11.05 2.35
C LYS A 133 -3.35 10.12 1.64
N LEU A 134 -3.35 10.16 0.31
CA LEU A 134 -2.35 9.49 -0.52
C LEU A 134 -1.34 10.52 -1.02
N THR A 135 -0.06 10.28 -0.76
CA THR A 135 1.02 11.14 -1.23
C THR A 135 1.87 10.37 -2.23
N LEU A 136 1.89 10.81 -3.49
CA LEU A 136 2.49 10.11 -4.61
C LEU A 136 3.34 11.05 -5.47
N CYS A 137 4.26 10.49 -6.26
CA CYS A 137 4.91 11.18 -7.37
C CYS A 137 5.06 10.24 -8.57
N VAL A 138 5.45 10.78 -9.72
CA VAL A 138 5.73 9.97 -10.91
C VAL A 138 6.88 9.00 -10.62
N SER A 139 6.78 7.80 -11.21
CA SER A 139 7.70 6.67 -11.05
C SER A 139 7.76 6.04 -9.66
N LEU A 140 6.96 6.51 -8.70
CA LEU A 140 6.93 5.96 -7.35
C LEU A 140 6.45 4.49 -7.38
N PRO A 141 7.13 3.55 -6.68
CA PRO A 141 6.66 2.18 -6.57
C PRO A 141 5.42 2.12 -5.67
N VAL A 142 4.39 1.43 -6.15
CA VAL A 142 3.12 1.23 -5.46
C VAL A 142 2.67 -0.23 -5.58
N MET A 143 1.75 -0.62 -4.71
CA MET A 143 1.10 -1.92 -4.71
C MET A 143 -0.42 -1.72 -4.72
N LEU A 144 -1.12 -2.47 -5.57
CA LEU A 144 -2.58 -2.44 -5.66
C LEU A 144 -3.22 -3.13 -4.45
N LYS A 145 -4.29 -2.55 -3.91
CA LYS A 145 -4.99 -3.06 -2.72
C LYS A 145 -6.36 -3.67 -3.04
N HIS A 146 -6.79 -3.62 -4.30
CA HIS A 146 -8.07 -4.16 -4.76
C HIS A 146 -7.93 -5.00 -6.03
N ASN A 147 -8.91 -5.88 -6.27
CA ASN A 147 -9.04 -6.63 -7.51
C ASN A 147 -10.07 -5.89 -8.38
N ASP A 148 -9.60 -5.20 -9.41
CA ASP A 148 -10.48 -4.42 -10.28
C ASP A 148 -10.80 -5.20 -11.55
N ALA A 149 -9.77 -5.78 -12.18
CA ALA A 149 -9.87 -6.50 -13.44
C ALA A 149 -8.76 -7.56 -13.52
N THR A 150 -9.08 -8.78 -13.09
CA THR A 150 -8.14 -9.90 -13.04
C THR A 150 -7.60 -10.28 -14.42
N GLU A 151 -8.43 -10.14 -15.46
CA GLU A 151 -8.11 -10.35 -16.86
C GLU A 151 -7.09 -9.35 -17.40
N CYS A 152 -6.99 -8.17 -16.77
CA CYS A 152 -6.01 -7.13 -17.06
C CYS A 152 -4.86 -7.10 -16.03
N CYS A 153 -4.73 -8.16 -15.21
CA CYS A 153 -3.72 -8.25 -14.16
C CYS A 153 -3.80 -7.12 -13.11
N ILE A 154 -4.97 -6.47 -12.99
CA ILE A 154 -5.25 -5.45 -11.96
C ILE A 154 -5.74 -6.17 -10.71
N THR A 155 -4.81 -6.80 -10.01
CA THR A 155 -5.08 -7.63 -8.83
C THR A 155 -4.45 -7.06 -7.58
N LYS A 156 -5.08 -7.35 -6.44
CA LYS A 156 -4.55 -7.03 -5.12
C LYS A 156 -3.19 -7.71 -4.95
N GLY A 157 -2.19 -6.93 -4.55
CA GLY A 157 -0.80 -7.37 -4.38
C GLY A 157 0.06 -7.14 -5.61
N ALA A 158 -0.51 -6.80 -6.78
CA ALA A 158 0.30 -6.46 -7.95
C ALA A 158 1.16 -5.22 -7.67
N GLU A 159 2.46 -5.33 -7.97
CA GLU A 159 3.39 -4.21 -7.90
C GLU A 159 3.30 -3.38 -9.18
N ALA A 160 3.44 -2.07 -9.04
CA ALA A 160 3.41 -1.15 -10.17
C ALA A 160 4.25 0.10 -9.88
N THR A 161 4.46 0.91 -10.90
CA THR A 161 5.05 2.26 -10.77
C THR A 161 4.07 3.30 -11.27
N VAL A 162 3.95 4.41 -10.55
CA VAL A 162 3.08 5.53 -10.96
C VAL A 162 3.56 6.11 -12.30
N VAL A 163 2.64 6.31 -13.24
CA VAL A 163 2.92 6.95 -14.54
C VAL A 163 2.39 8.37 -14.55
N SER A 164 1.12 8.54 -14.21
CA SER A 164 0.43 9.83 -14.17
C SER A 164 -0.88 9.69 -13.39
N TRP A 165 -1.62 10.78 -13.25
CA TRP A 165 -2.93 10.77 -12.61
C TRP A 165 -3.83 11.87 -13.16
N GLN A 166 -5.13 11.70 -12.93
CA GLN A 166 -6.15 12.72 -13.07
C GLN A 166 -6.68 13.10 -11.71
N THR A 167 -7.02 14.38 -11.55
CA THR A 167 -7.51 14.93 -10.28
C THR A 167 -8.91 15.49 -10.45
N ALA A 168 -9.68 15.45 -9.36
CA ALA A 168 -10.94 16.14 -9.25
C ALA A 168 -10.92 17.09 -8.04
N LYS A 169 -11.82 18.07 -8.03
CA LYS A 169 -12.06 18.91 -6.86
C LYS A 169 -13.10 18.22 -5.96
N GLY A 170 -12.72 17.95 -4.73
CA GLY A 170 -13.59 17.34 -3.73
C GLY A 170 -14.62 18.32 -3.14
N PRO A 171 -15.55 17.82 -2.31
CA PRO A 171 -16.64 18.62 -1.73
C PRO A 171 -16.16 19.75 -0.80
N GLU A 172 -15.00 19.59 -0.16
CA GLU A 172 -14.37 20.60 0.70
C GLU A 172 -13.36 21.48 -0.08
N GLY A 173 -13.36 21.38 -1.42
CA GLY A 173 -12.41 22.07 -2.30
C GLY A 173 -11.01 21.45 -2.36
N GLN A 174 -10.80 20.32 -1.69
CA GLN A 174 -9.53 19.59 -1.66
C GLN A 174 -9.25 18.85 -2.98
N THR A 175 -7.98 18.61 -3.28
CA THR A 175 -7.57 17.80 -4.43
C THR A 175 -7.80 16.32 -4.17
N VAL A 176 -8.60 15.68 -5.02
CA VAL A 176 -8.92 14.24 -4.95
C VAL A 176 -8.26 13.53 -6.13
N LEU A 177 -7.70 12.34 -5.90
CA LEU A 177 -7.17 11.47 -6.94
C LEU A 177 -8.33 10.74 -7.61
N ASP A 178 -8.64 11.08 -8.86
CA ASP A 178 -9.79 10.49 -9.55
C ASP A 178 -9.42 9.18 -10.23
N THR A 179 -8.38 9.23 -11.06
CA THR A 179 -7.82 8.07 -11.76
C THR A 179 -6.30 8.10 -11.64
N LEU A 180 -5.69 7.00 -11.21
CA LEU A 180 -4.26 6.80 -11.16
C LEU A 180 -3.84 5.87 -12.30
N PHE A 181 -2.91 6.32 -13.14
CA PHE A 181 -2.31 5.46 -14.15
C PHE A 181 -1.02 4.86 -13.61
N VAL A 182 -0.94 3.54 -13.58
CA VAL A 182 0.23 2.81 -13.11
C VAL A 182 0.72 1.84 -14.17
N LYS A 183 2.02 1.62 -14.23
CA LYS A 183 2.64 0.59 -15.05
C LYS A 183 2.87 -0.65 -14.19
N LEU A 184 2.19 -1.75 -14.49
CA LEU A 184 2.36 -3.03 -13.80
C LEU A 184 3.79 -3.53 -13.97
N LYS A 185 4.37 -4.04 -12.89
CA LYS A 185 5.70 -4.64 -12.86
C LYS A 185 5.56 -6.15 -13.06
N ASP A 186 6.23 -6.66 -14.08
CA ASP A 186 6.30 -8.08 -14.43
C ASP A 186 4.92 -8.80 -14.41
N PRO A 187 3.88 -8.26 -15.09
CA PRO A 187 2.58 -8.91 -15.09
C PRO A 187 2.68 -10.30 -15.78
N PRO A 188 1.84 -11.28 -15.39
CA PRO A 188 1.86 -12.64 -15.96
C PRO A 188 1.68 -12.68 -17.49
N LYS A 189 1.07 -11.64 -18.06
CA LYS A 189 0.93 -11.42 -19.49
C LYS A 189 1.02 -9.94 -19.78
N THR A 190 1.43 -9.57 -21.00
CA THR A 190 1.38 -8.19 -21.45
C THR A 190 -0.06 -7.70 -21.48
N VAL A 191 -0.31 -6.58 -20.81
CA VAL A 191 -1.61 -5.91 -20.76
C VAL A 191 -1.58 -4.74 -21.71
N LYS A 192 -2.55 -4.65 -22.63
CA LYS A 192 -2.69 -3.54 -23.56
C LYS A 192 -4.13 -3.06 -23.56
N ILE A 193 -4.34 -1.87 -23.01
CA ILE A 193 -5.62 -1.16 -23.06
C ILE A 193 -5.53 -0.15 -24.20
N GLU A 194 -6.59 -0.04 -24.99
CA GLU A 194 -6.66 0.92 -26.09
C GLU A 194 -6.42 2.35 -25.58
N GLY A 195 -5.60 3.12 -26.29
CA GLY A 195 -5.21 4.47 -25.88
C GLY A 195 -4.14 4.55 -24.77
N LEU A 196 -3.73 3.44 -24.16
CA LEU A 196 -2.68 3.41 -23.13
C LEU A 196 -1.40 2.68 -23.60
N PRO A 197 -0.22 3.04 -23.06
CA PRO A 197 1.00 2.27 -23.28
C PRO A 197 0.89 0.83 -22.74
N GLU A 198 1.79 -0.05 -23.17
CA GLU A 198 1.84 -1.42 -22.65
C GLU A 198 2.05 -1.47 -21.13
N ASN A 199 1.32 -2.37 -20.49
CA ASN A 199 1.25 -2.60 -19.05
C ASN A 199 0.81 -1.39 -18.22
N VAL A 200 0.33 -0.32 -18.87
CA VAL A 200 -0.25 0.83 -18.16
C VAL A 200 -1.74 0.62 -18.00
N VAL A 201 -2.21 0.70 -16.76
CA VAL A 201 -3.62 0.48 -16.38
C VAL A 201 -4.16 1.64 -15.55
N PRO A 202 -5.43 2.02 -15.72
CA PRO A 202 -6.10 2.99 -14.88
C PRO A 202 -6.63 2.32 -13.60
N ILE A 203 -6.42 2.96 -12.45
CA ILE A 203 -6.97 2.57 -11.14
C ILE A 203 -7.87 3.71 -10.67
N THR A 204 -9.13 3.41 -10.43
CA THR A 204 -10.13 4.40 -10.02
C THR A 204 -10.41 4.33 -8.52
N ARG A 205 -11.20 5.29 -8.01
CA ARG A 205 -11.59 5.34 -6.61
C ARG A 205 -12.61 4.26 -6.27
N HIS A 206 -12.50 3.75 -5.06
CA HIS A 206 -13.51 2.87 -4.47
C HIS A 206 -13.99 3.42 -3.13
N THR A 207 -15.31 3.36 -2.93
CA THR A 207 -15.91 3.65 -1.64
C THR A 207 -15.81 2.43 -0.72
N THR A 208 -15.02 2.56 0.34
CA THR A 208 -14.79 1.53 1.34
C THR A 208 -15.44 1.91 2.67
N ALA A 209 -16.32 1.06 3.18
CA ALA A 209 -16.80 1.17 4.55
C ALA A 209 -15.67 0.87 5.55
N THR A 210 -15.33 1.83 6.41
CA THR A 210 -14.22 1.70 7.36
C THR A 210 -14.59 2.24 8.74
N MET A 211 -13.83 1.77 9.73
CA MET A 211 -13.84 2.25 11.09
C MET A 211 -12.44 2.78 11.38
N CYS A 212 -12.37 4.04 11.79
CA CYS A 212 -11.13 4.74 12.09
C CYS A 212 -11.05 4.98 13.59
N THR A 213 -9.88 4.70 14.17
CA THR A 213 -9.54 5.06 15.54
C THR A 213 -8.91 6.46 15.52
N LEU A 214 -9.44 7.36 16.35
CA LEU A 214 -8.96 8.73 16.49
C LEU A 214 -7.81 8.81 17.51
N PRO A 215 -7.05 9.92 17.56
CA PRO A 215 -5.95 10.09 18.52
C PRO A 215 -6.35 10.02 20.00
N ASN A 216 -7.63 10.19 20.29
CA ASN A 216 -8.20 10.08 21.64
C ASN A 216 -8.83 8.70 21.90
N ASP A 217 -8.50 7.70 21.07
CA ASP A 217 -9.01 6.32 21.10
C ASP A 217 -10.50 6.15 20.78
N ASP A 218 -11.22 7.23 20.44
CA ASP A 218 -12.59 7.12 19.94
C ASP A 218 -12.63 6.46 18.57
N GLU A 219 -13.67 5.67 18.31
CA GLU A 219 -13.91 5.06 17.00
C GLU A 219 -15.01 5.78 16.22
N ILE A 220 -14.75 6.04 14.93
CA ILE A 220 -15.73 6.59 14.00
C ILE A 220 -15.94 5.66 12.81
N SER A 221 -17.21 5.37 12.51
CA SER A 221 -17.59 4.64 11.30
C SER A 221 -17.92 5.61 10.16
N LEU A 222 -17.28 5.40 9.02
CA LEU A 222 -17.44 6.20 7.81
C LEU A 222 -17.33 5.36 6.55
N SER A 223 -17.72 5.94 5.42
CA SER A 223 -17.34 5.45 4.10
C SER A 223 -16.27 6.36 3.52
N ARG A 224 -15.16 5.78 3.08
CA ARG A 224 -14.00 6.48 2.51
C ARG A 224 -13.90 6.16 1.04
N ASP A 225 -13.96 7.18 0.19
CA ASP A 225 -13.78 7.07 -1.25
C ASP A 225 -12.37 7.53 -1.64
N GLN A 226 -11.56 6.59 -2.13
CA GLN A 226 -10.14 6.78 -2.44
C GLN A 226 -9.65 5.72 -3.42
N VAL A 227 -8.60 6.01 -4.19
CA VAL A 227 -7.88 5.02 -4.99
C VAL A 227 -7.18 4.01 -4.06
N LEU A 228 -7.34 2.72 -4.32
CA LEU A 228 -6.86 1.66 -3.43
C LEU A 228 -5.45 1.21 -3.80
N VAL A 229 -4.46 2.08 -3.53
CA VAL A 229 -3.03 1.77 -3.65
C VAL A 229 -2.26 2.09 -2.37
N LEU A 230 -1.08 1.50 -2.23
CA LEU A 230 -0.14 1.77 -1.15
C LEU A 230 1.26 1.99 -1.76
N PRO A 231 2.08 2.95 -1.28
CA PRO A 231 3.50 2.95 -1.61
C PRO A 231 4.15 1.61 -1.27
N ASN A 232 5.10 1.15 -2.08
CA ASN A 232 5.67 -0.19 -1.94
C ASN A 232 7.16 -0.17 -1.55
N PHE A 233 7.49 0.62 -0.51
CA PHE A 233 8.79 0.55 0.17
C PHE A 233 8.76 -0.39 1.38
N ALA A 234 7.57 -0.68 1.89
CA ALA A 234 7.31 -1.73 2.85
C ALA A 234 5.95 -2.37 2.64
N MET A 235 5.86 -3.62 3.06
CA MET A 235 4.63 -4.40 3.19
C MET A 235 4.62 -5.14 4.54
N THR A 236 3.47 -5.69 4.94
CA THR A 236 3.42 -6.58 6.10
C THR A 236 3.60 -8.02 5.67
N ASP A 237 4.14 -8.89 6.52
CA ASP A 237 4.17 -10.35 6.33
C ASP A 237 2.79 -10.97 6.03
N TYR A 238 1.71 -10.42 6.61
CA TYR A 238 0.34 -10.83 6.29
C TYR A 238 -0.11 -10.44 4.87
N SER A 239 0.49 -9.40 4.29
CA SER A 239 0.12 -8.84 2.98
C SER A 239 1.15 -9.15 1.88
N SER A 240 2.23 -9.86 2.22
CA SER A 240 3.32 -10.25 1.33
C SER A 240 3.09 -11.62 0.71
#